data_AF-A0A3M1X753-F1
#
_entry.id   AF-A0A3M1X753-F1
#
_cell.length_a   1.000
_cell.length_b   1.000
_cell.length_c   1.000
_cell.angle_alpha   90.00
_cell.angle_beta   90.00
_cell.angle_gamma   90.00
#
_symmetry.space_group_name_H-M   'P 1'
#
loop_
_entity.id
_entity.type
_entity.pdbx_description
1 polymer ?
#
loop_
_entity_poly.entity_id
_entity_poly.type
_entity_poly.pdbx_seq_one_letter_code
_entity_poly.pdbx_strand_id
1 'polypeptide(L)'
;MSDHPAGLEEILAAWYTNHRINEYLIDHISDEGMRCTLSRRGGRNVLRQFCHLHNVRYWQLEKRAPDLVEQLYKFATREEPDRAFLKACLADSTERVARFFERAVLGTGRARTHRKGVITSLSYFIAHESHHRGSILLTLKQCGHSPEQSVRYAIWDWDRM
;
A
#
# COMPACT_ATOMS: atom_id res chain seq x y z
N MET A 1 -26.18 -10.75 -12.93
CA MET A 1 -25.52 -10.01 -11.83
C MET A 1 -25.18 -11.05 -10.78
N SER A 2 -23.91 -11.39 -10.63
CA SER A 2 -23.47 -12.39 -9.67
C SER A 2 -23.77 -11.90 -8.26
N ASP A 3 -24.50 -12.71 -7.48
CA ASP A 3 -24.67 -12.52 -6.03
C ASP A 3 -23.30 -12.67 -5.35
N HIS A 4 -22.50 -11.61 -5.34
CA HIS A 4 -21.37 -11.53 -4.45
C HIS A 4 -21.90 -11.38 -3.02
N PRO A 5 -21.28 -12.04 -2.01
CA PRO A 5 -21.67 -11.83 -0.62
C PRO A 5 -21.64 -10.34 -0.30
N ALA A 6 -22.65 -9.85 0.43
CA ALA A 6 -22.79 -8.44 0.76
C ALA A 6 -21.46 -7.84 1.25
N GLY A 7 -20.98 -6.80 0.56
CA GLY A 7 -19.80 -6.01 0.93
C GLY A 7 -18.46 -6.43 0.32
N LEU A 8 -18.35 -7.51 -0.47
CA LEU A 8 -17.07 -7.85 -1.13
C LEU A 8 -16.59 -6.73 -2.07
N GLU A 9 -17.48 -6.24 -2.94
CA GLU A 9 -17.17 -5.16 -3.88
C GLU A 9 -16.72 -3.90 -3.16
N GLU A 10 -17.37 -3.54 -2.05
CA GLU A 10 -17.01 -2.38 -1.22
C GLU A 10 -15.63 -2.54 -0.56
N ILE A 11 -15.30 -3.74 -0.06
CA ILE A 11 -13.98 -4.04 0.52
C ILE A 11 -12.90 -3.90 -0.54
N LEU A 12 -13.13 -4.46 -1.73
CA LEU A 12 -12.18 -4.39 -2.84
C LEU A 12 -12.03 -2.95 -3.33
N ALA A 13 -13.13 -2.21 -3.50
CA ALA A 13 -13.12 -0.81 -3.89
C ALA A 13 -12.29 0.02 -2.90
N ALA A 14 -12.52 -0.11 -1.60
CA ALA A 14 -11.74 0.59 -0.58
C ALA A 14 -10.24 0.24 -0.63
N TRP A 15 -9.90 -1.03 -0.88
CA TRP A 15 -8.51 -1.47 -1.03
C TRP A 15 -7.84 -0.88 -2.26
N TYR A 16 -8.50 -0.93 -3.42
CA TYR A 16 -7.99 -0.38 -4.68
C TYR A 16 -7.90 1.15 -4.63
N THR A 17 -8.85 1.86 -4.02
CA THR A 17 -8.74 3.31 -3.79
C THR A 17 -7.48 3.65 -2.98
N ASN A 18 -7.23 2.92 -1.90
CA ASN A 18 -6.03 3.14 -1.10
C ASN A 18 -4.72 2.90 -1.90
N HIS A 19 -4.69 1.88 -2.77
CA HIS A 19 -3.55 1.65 -3.67
C HIS A 19 -3.37 2.78 -4.68
N ARG A 20 -4.44 3.21 -5.36
CA ARG A 20 -4.43 4.27 -6.38
C ARG A 20 -3.89 5.58 -5.81
N ILE A 21 -4.23 5.92 -4.56
CA ILE A 21 -3.68 7.10 -3.89
C ILE A 21 -2.15 6.99 -3.70
N ASN A 22 -1.64 5.81 -3.36
CA ASN A 22 -0.19 5.63 -3.21
C ASN A 22 0.53 5.74 -4.56
N GLU A 23 -0.01 5.13 -5.62
CA GLU A 23 0.54 5.28 -6.98
C GLU A 23 0.49 6.72 -7.45
N TYR A 24 -0.64 7.40 -7.23
CA TYR A 24 -0.80 8.81 -7.57
C TYR A 24 0.27 9.67 -6.89
N LEU A 25 0.56 9.45 -5.61
CA LEU A 25 1.66 10.13 -4.93
C LEU A 25 3.01 9.79 -5.53
N ILE A 26 3.27 8.51 -5.84
CA ILE A 26 4.52 8.12 -6.51
C ILE A 26 4.66 8.89 -7.82
N ASP A 27 3.62 9.05 -8.63
CA ASP A 27 3.72 9.75 -9.91
C ASP A 27 3.99 11.26 -9.77
N HIS A 28 3.68 11.86 -8.62
CA HIS A 28 3.80 13.31 -8.39
C HIS A 28 4.92 13.71 -7.41
N ILE A 29 5.78 12.77 -7.01
CA ILE A 29 6.97 13.06 -6.21
C ILE A 29 8.21 13.07 -7.11
N SER A 30 8.94 14.20 -7.11
CA SER A 30 10.20 14.35 -7.84
C SER A 30 11.25 13.32 -7.43
N ASP A 31 12.23 13.05 -8.30
CA ASP A 31 13.29 12.08 -8.00
C ASP A 31 14.15 12.48 -6.79
N GLU A 32 14.38 13.78 -6.60
CA GLU A 32 15.03 14.31 -5.39
C GLU A 32 14.16 14.08 -4.15
N GLY A 33 12.85 14.34 -4.26
CA GLY A 33 11.87 14.06 -3.21
C GLY A 33 11.85 12.59 -2.78
N MET A 34 11.97 11.65 -3.73
CA MET A 34 12.04 10.21 -3.44
C MET A 34 13.26 9.83 -2.59
N ARG A 35 14.36 10.58 -2.71
CA ARG A 35 15.60 10.37 -1.95
C ARG A 35 15.60 11.05 -0.58
N CYS A 36 14.64 11.92 -0.28
CA CYS A 36 14.58 12.64 0.99
C CYS A 36 14.38 11.72 2.20
N THR A 37 15.03 12.08 3.31
CA THR A 37 14.85 11.43 4.62
C THR A 37 14.99 12.46 5.73
N LEU A 38 14.17 12.32 6.80
CA LEU A 38 14.37 13.08 8.05
C LEU A 38 15.28 12.36 9.03
N SER A 39 15.62 11.10 8.76
CA SER A 39 16.47 10.34 9.64
C SER A 39 17.94 10.72 9.45
N ARG A 40 18.58 11.14 10.54
CA ARG A 40 20.04 11.31 10.62
C ARG A 40 20.82 10.03 10.95
N ARG A 41 20.11 8.90 11.17
CA ARG A 41 20.69 7.62 11.64
C ARG A 41 20.36 6.43 10.73
N GLY A 42 20.17 6.65 9.43
CA GLY A 42 19.97 5.56 8.45
C GLY A 42 18.57 4.95 8.33
N GLY A 43 17.54 5.59 8.90
CA GLY A 43 16.12 5.32 8.62
C GLY A 43 15.73 5.51 7.15
N ARG A 44 14.54 5.04 6.78
CA ARG A 44 14.06 4.99 5.39
C ARG A 44 13.88 6.39 4.81
N ASN A 45 14.29 6.57 3.56
CA ASN A 45 13.87 7.70 2.73
C ASN A 45 12.46 7.46 2.16
N VAL A 46 11.90 8.44 1.44
CA VAL A 46 10.56 8.36 0.86
C VAL A 46 10.39 7.11 -0.01
N LEU A 47 11.35 6.81 -0.88
CA LEU A 47 11.32 5.62 -1.74
C LEU A 47 11.23 4.32 -0.92
N ARG A 48 12.10 4.16 0.08
CA ARG A 48 12.11 2.98 0.95
C ARG A 48 10.87 2.89 1.85
N GLN A 49 10.17 3.99 2.10
CA GLN A 49 8.86 3.94 2.78
C GLN A 49 7.80 3.28 1.89
N PHE A 50 7.80 3.52 0.57
CA PHE A 50 6.94 2.80 -0.36
C PHE A 50 7.31 1.32 -0.50
N CYS A 51 8.61 0.99 -0.59
CA CYS A 51 9.07 -0.41 -0.54
C CYS A 51 8.58 -1.11 0.75
N HIS A 52 8.56 -0.38 1.87
CA HIS A 52 8.07 -0.90 3.13
C HIS A 52 6.56 -1.20 3.11
N LEU A 53 5.74 -0.40 2.40
CA LEU A 53 4.32 -0.72 2.23
C LEU A 53 4.15 -2.08 1.55
N HIS A 54 4.85 -2.29 0.43
CA HIS A 54 4.87 -3.56 -0.29
C HIS A 54 5.32 -4.72 0.61
N ASN A 55 6.44 -4.57 1.33
CA ASN A 55 6.93 -5.62 2.22
C ASN A 55 5.95 -5.92 3.37
N VAL A 56 5.18 -4.95 3.87
CA VAL A 56 4.15 -5.20 4.87
C VAL A 56 2.99 -6.01 4.29
N ARG A 57 2.62 -5.78 3.03
CA ARG A 57 1.67 -6.66 2.31
C ARG A 57 2.20 -8.08 2.21
N TYR A 58 3.45 -8.24 1.77
CA TYR A 58 4.14 -9.53 1.74
C TYR A 58 4.07 -10.23 3.10
N TRP A 59 4.49 -9.58 4.20
CA TRP A 59 4.54 -10.22 5.52
C TRP A 59 3.16 -10.56 6.07
N GLN A 60 2.14 -9.75 5.80
CA GLN A 60 0.78 -10.08 6.18
C GLN A 60 0.27 -11.29 5.39
N LEU A 61 0.51 -11.35 4.08
CA LEU A 61 0.15 -12.49 3.23
C LEU A 61 0.90 -13.75 3.65
N GLU A 62 2.21 -13.70 3.84
CA GLU A 62 3.04 -14.83 4.30
C GLU A 62 2.46 -15.46 5.57
N LYS A 63 2.00 -14.62 6.50
CA LYS A 63 1.38 -15.09 7.75
C LYS A 63 -0.04 -15.63 7.57
N ARG A 64 -0.82 -15.14 6.60
CA ARG A 64 -2.29 -15.29 6.58
C ARG A 64 -2.83 -16.10 5.41
N ALA A 65 -2.13 -16.07 4.29
CA ALA A 65 -2.40 -16.74 3.02
C ALA A 65 -1.06 -17.02 2.32
N PRO A 66 -0.23 -17.93 2.87
CA PRO A 66 1.17 -18.11 2.44
C PRO A 66 1.32 -18.51 0.97
N ASP A 67 0.33 -19.16 0.37
CA ASP A 67 0.36 -19.47 -1.06
C ASP A 67 0.29 -18.20 -1.92
N LEU A 68 -0.30 -17.12 -1.41
CA LEU A 68 -0.36 -15.83 -2.11
C LEU A 68 0.95 -15.04 -2.10
N VAL A 69 2.02 -15.50 -1.43
CA VAL A 69 3.35 -14.87 -1.55
C VAL A 69 4.28 -15.61 -2.51
N GLU A 70 3.83 -16.70 -3.13
CA GLU A 70 4.66 -17.42 -4.10
C GLU A 70 5.07 -16.50 -5.25
N GLN A 71 6.38 -16.39 -5.49
CA GLN A 71 7.01 -15.50 -6.47
C GLN A 71 6.73 -13.99 -6.26
N LEU A 72 6.09 -13.60 -5.16
CA LEU A 72 5.97 -12.18 -4.81
C LEU A 72 7.35 -11.66 -4.42
N TYR A 73 7.77 -10.58 -5.06
CA TYR A 73 9.03 -9.94 -4.73
C TYR A 73 9.04 -9.46 -3.26
N LYS A 74 10.22 -9.34 -2.66
CA LYS A 74 10.39 -8.78 -1.33
C LYS A 74 11.67 -7.95 -1.31
N PHE A 75 11.52 -6.64 -1.14
CA PHE A 75 12.65 -5.72 -1.11
C PHE A 75 13.60 -6.01 0.04
N ALA A 76 14.90 -5.97 -0.21
CA ALA A 76 15.90 -5.97 0.84
C ALA A 76 15.87 -4.67 1.66
N THR A 77 16.40 -4.69 2.89
CA THR A 77 16.28 -3.58 3.86
C THR A 77 16.68 -2.20 3.31
N ARG A 78 17.68 -2.14 2.42
CA ARG A 78 18.26 -0.90 1.87
C ARG A 78 18.14 -0.82 0.36
N GLU A 79 17.28 -1.63 -0.23
CA GLU A 79 17.06 -1.62 -1.67
C GLU A 79 16.32 -0.36 -2.10
N GLU A 80 16.76 0.23 -3.21
CA GLU A 80 16.19 1.43 -3.79
C GLU A 80 15.89 1.17 -5.28
N PRO A 81 14.78 0.48 -5.59
CA PRO A 81 14.37 0.20 -6.96
C PRO A 81 14.07 1.48 -7.75
N ASP A 82 14.06 1.38 -9.07
CA ASP A 82 13.46 2.43 -9.90
C ASP A 82 11.93 2.51 -9.68
N ARG A 83 11.34 3.63 -10.13
CA ARG A 83 9.93 3.93 -9.92
C ARG A 83 9.01 2.93 -10.62
N ALA A 84 9.38 2.46 -11.81
CA ALA A 84 8.56 1.53 -12.57
C ALA A 84 8.52 0.16 -11.87
N PHE A 85 9.67 -0.34 -11.40
CA PHE A 85 9.75 -1.59 -10.68
C PHE A 85 9.03 -1.51 -9.32
N LEU A 86 9.18 -0.41 -8.58
CA LEU A 86 8.42 -0.18 -7.34
C LEU A 86 6.90 -0.24 -7.58
N LYS A 87 6.39 0.45 -8.60
CA LYS A 87 4.96 0.42 -8.94
C LYS A 87 4.50 -0.96 -9.35
N ALA A 88 5.28 -1.69 -10.16
CA ALA A 88 4.98 -3.07 -10.55
C ALA A 88 4.86 -4.00 -9.33
N CYS A 89 5.80 -3.93 -8.37
CA CYS A 89 5.72 -4.70 -7.14
C CYS A 89 4.50 -4.31 -6.28
N LEU A 90 4.17 -3.01 -6.20
CA LEU A 90 2.98 -2.54 -5.49
C LEU A 90 1.71 -3.08 -6.14
N ALA A 91 1.58 -3.00 -7.46
CA ALA A 91 0.45 -3.55 -8.20
C ALA A 91 0.28 -5.06 -7.98
N ASP A 92 1.34 -5.88 -8.11
CA ASP A 92 1.27 -7.32 -7.85
C ASP A 92 0.82 -7.62 -6.40
N SER A 93 1.39 -6.92 -5.43
CA SER A 93 0.96 -7.05 -4.03
C SER A 93 -0.46 -6.55 -3.76
N THR A 94 -0.97 -5.59 -4.54
CA THR A 94 -2.35 -5.12 -4.46
C THR A 94 -3.30 -6.24 -4.86
N GLU A 95 -3.05 -6.89 -6.00
CA GLU A 95 -3.87 -7.99 -6.51
C GLU A 95 -3.86 -9.18 -5.55
N ARG A 96 -2.71 -9.51 -4.96
CA ARG A 96 -2.59 -10.60 -3.99
C ARG A 96 -3.35 -10.32 -2.69
N VAL A 97 -3.35 -9.06 -2.21
CA VAL A 97 -4.16 -8.67 -1.06
C VAL A 97 -5.65 -8.65 -1.41
N ALA A 98 -6.03 -8.25 -2.62
CA ALA A 98 -7.41 -8.34 -3.11
C ALA A 98 -7.91 -9.79 -3.13
N ARG A 99 -7.10 -10.71 -3.69
CA ARG A 99 -7.33 -12.17 -3.64
C ARG A 99 -7.48 -12.68 -2.21
N PHE A 100 -6.68 -12.18 -1.27
CA PHE A 100 -6.82 -12.53 0.15
C PHE A 100 -8.19 -12.10 0.71
N PHE A 101 -8.67 -10.90 0.38
CA PHE A 101 -10.00 -10.45 0.80
C PHE A 101 -11.13 -11.22 0.15
N GLU A 102 -11.04 -11.47 -1.16
CA GLU A 102 -11.98 -12.32 -1.89
C GLU A 102 -12.13 -13.69 -1.22
N ARG A 103 -11.01 -14.38 -0.97
CA ARG A 103 -10.97 -15.66 -0.27
C ARG A 103 -11.55 -15.59 1.15
N ALA A 104 -11.22 -14.55 1.89
CA ALA A 104 -11.70 -14.36 3.25
C ALA A 104 -13.22 -14.16 3.32
N VAL A 105 -13.80 -13.44 2.35
CA VAL A 105 -15.26 -13.18 2.29
C VAL A 105 -16.01 -14.40 1.76
N LEU A 106 -15.47 -15.08 0.74
CA LEU A 106 -16.09 -16.27 0.15
C LEU A 106 -15.88 -17.55 0.99
N GLY A 107 -15.01 -17.51 2.01
CA GLY A 107 -14.66 -18.68 2.81
C GLY A 107 -13.87 -19.73 2.03
N THR A 108 -13.09 -19.31 1.02
CA THR A 108 -12.35 -20.21 0.12
C THR A 108 -10.85 -20.15 0.36
N GLY A 109 -10.18 -21.30 0.16
CA GLY A 109 -8.73 -21.40 0.32
C GLY A 109 -8.23 -21.03 1.72
N ARG A 110 -6.93 -20.75 1.84
CA ARG A 110 -6.31 -20.33 3.11
C ARG A 110 -6.26 -18.80 3.20
N ALA A 111 -7.17 -18.21 3.97
CA ALA A 111 -7.20 -16.77 4.23
C ALA A 111 -7.57 -16.45 5.69
N ARG A 112 -6.55 -16.27 6.54
CA ARG A 112 -6.76 -15.97 7.96
C ARG A 112 -6.79 -14.45 8.24
N THR A 113 -7.99 -13.92 8.39
CA THR A 113 -8.21 -12.52 8.83
C THR A 113 -7.74 -12.28 10.27
N HIS A 114 -7.73 -11.03 10.70
CA HIS A 114 -7.64 -10.71 12.13
C HIS A 114 -8.81 -11.36 12.88
N ARG A 115 -8.64 -11.65 14.17
CA ARG A 115 -9.69 -12.28 15.01
C ARG A 115 -11.03 -11.53 14.95
N LYS A 116 -10.98 -10.20 14.77
CA LYS A 116 -12.15 -9.32 14.65
C LYS A 116 -12.74 -9.24 13.23
N GLY A 117 -12.29 -10.07 12.29
CA GLY A 117 -12.87 -10.22 10.96
C GLY A 117 -12.17 -9.48 9.81
N VAL A 118 -12.79 -9.53 8.64
CA VAL A 118 -12.27 -8.98 7.37
C VAL A 118 -12.14 -7.46 7.40
N ILE A 119 -13.13 -6.75 7.96
CA ILE A 119 -13.13 -5.28 8.05
C ILE A 119 -11.94 -4.80 8.89
N THR A 120 -11.68 -5.43 10.04
CA THR A 120 -10.49 -5.11 10.85
C THR A 120 -9.19 -5.33 10.07
N SER A 121 -9.17 -6.33 9.18
CA SER A 121 -7.99 -6.60 8.34
C SER A 121 -7.79 -5.52 7.28
N LEU A 122 -8.87 -5.11 6.59
CA LEU A 122 -8.85 -3.97 5.66
C LEU A 122 -8.39 -2.69 6.37
N SER A 123 -8.99 -2.37 7.52
CA SER A 123 -8.63 -1.19 8.30
C SER A 123 -7.15 -1.19 8.71
N TYR A 124 -6.58 -2.34 9.05
CA TYR A 124 -5.15 -2.44 9.35
C TYR A 124 -4.28 -2.02 8.16
N PHE A 125 -4.55 -2.54 6.96
CA PHE A 125 -3.77 -2.19 5.77
C PHE A 125 -3.89 -0.70 5.44
N ILE A 126 -5.12 -0.18 5.40
CA ILE A 126 -5.36 1.25 5.09
C ILE A 126 -4.72 2.15 6.14
N ALA A 127 -4.87 1.85 7.44
CA ALA A 127 -4.30 2.66 8.51
C ALA A 127 -2.77 2.67 8.47
N HIS A 128 -2.14 1.50 8.24
CA HIS A 128 -0.70 1.38 8.11
C HIS A 128 -0.17 2.21 6.93
N GLU A 129 -0.76 2.06 5.76
CA GLU A 129 -0.33 2.79 4.57
C GLU A 129 -0.58 4.30 4.71
N SER A 130 -1.69 4.71 5.33
CA SER A 130 -1.99 6.11 5.62
C SER A 130 -1.00 6.73 6.61
N HIS A 131 -0.56 5.98 7.63
CA HIS A 131 0.48 6.43 8.56
C HIS A 131 1.80 6.74 7.84
N HIS A 132 2.21 5.85 6.93
CA HIS A 132 3.42 6.05 6.14
C HIS A 132 3.25 7.16 5.09
N ARG A 133 2.06 7.31 4.50
CA ARG A 133 1.72 8.42 3.60
C ARG A 133 1.90 9.77 4.29
N GLY A 134 1.38 9.91 5.52
CA GLY A 134 1.59 11.11 6.33
C GLY A 134 3.08 11.37 6.62
N SER A 135 3.83 10.32 6.94
CA SER A 135 5.28 10.41 7.18
C SER A 135 6.06 10.84 5.92
N ILE A 136 5.66 10.33 4.74
CA ILE A 136 6.22 10.71 3.44
C ILE A 136 5.97 12.19 3.17
N LEU A 137 4.72 12.64 3.28
CA LEU A 137 4.35 14.04 3.04
C LEU A 137 5.06 15.00 4.01
N LEU A 138 5.19 14.62 5.28
CA LEU A 138 5.96 15.40 6.24
C LEU A 138 7.44 15.48 5.87
N THR A 139 8.04 14.36 5.45
CA THR A 139 9.45 14.30 5.00
C THR A 139 9.67 15.23 3.82
N LEU A 140 8.83 15.11 2.79
CA LEU A 140 8.88 15.96 1.61
C LEU A 140 8.76 17.45 1.97
N LYS A 141 7.83 17.80 2.88
CA LYS A 141 7.67 19.17 3.37
C LYS A 141 8.92 19.71 4.05
N GLN A 142 9.47 18.95 4.99
CA GLN A 142 10.65 19.36 5.77
C GLN A 142 11.93 19.42 4.92
N CYS A 143 12.00 18.66 3.83
CA CYS A 143 13.11 18.71 2.88
C CYS A 143 12.91 19.72 1.74
N GLY A 144 11.80 20.48 1.69
CA GLY A 144 11.56 21.45 0.63
C GLY A 144 11.06 20.88 -0.70
N HIS A 145 10.66 19.61 -0.73
CA HIS A 145 10.15 18.90 -1.92
C HIS A 145 8.66 18.57 -1.81
N SER A 146 7.86 19.46 -1.21
CA SER A 146 6.40 19.24 -1.12
C SER A 146 5.79 19.12 -2.52
N PRO A 147 4.92 18.12 -2.76
CA PRO A 147 4.09 18.13 -3.96
C PRO A 147 3.18 19.35 -3.98
N GLU A 148 2.68 19.69 -5.17
CA GLU A 148 1.72 20.77 -5.36
C GLU A 148 0.50 20.61 -4.42
N GLN A 149 -0.14 21.73 -4.09
CA GLN A 149 -1.28 21.73 -3.19
C GLN A 149 -2.45 20.88 -3.72
N SER A 150 -2.70 20.92 -5.03
CA SER A 150 -3.68 20.08 -5.75
C SER A 150 -3.43 18.59 -5.48
N VAL A 151 -2.19 18.13 -5.68
CA VAL A 151 -1.77 16.75 -5.42
C VAL A 151 -1.99 16.37 -3.95
N ARG A 152 -1.65 17.26 -3.01
CA ARG A 152 -1.82 17.02 -1.57
C ARG A 152 -3.28 16.93 -1.13
N TYR A 153 -4.22 17.57 -1.83
CA TYR A 153 -5.65 17.43 -1.56
C TYR A 153 -6.28 16.25 -2.29
N ALA A 154 -5.80 15.91 -3.49
CA ALA A 154 -6.32 14.80 -4.30
C ALA A 154 -6.29 13.45 -3.55
N ILE A 155 -5.31 13.24 -2.64
CA ILE A 155 -5.25 12.02 -1.83
C ILE A 155 -6.44 11.81 -0.87
N TRP A 156 -7.26 12.84 -0.68
CA TRP A 156 -8.49 12.82 0.11
C TRP A 156 -9.76 12.74 -0.74
N ASP A 157 -9.65 12.89 -2.07
CA ASP A 157 -10.76 12.80 -3.01
C ASP A 157 -10.99 11.34 -3.44
N TRP A 158 -11.47 10.53 -2.50
CA TRP A 158 -11.62 9.08 -2.70
C TRP A 158 -12.69 8.71 -3.72
N ASP A 159 -13.68 9.58 -3.94
CA ASP A 159 -14.73 9.37 -4.94
C ASP A 159 -14.21 9.50 -6.38
N ARG A 160 -13.10 10.21 -6.58
CA ARG A 160 -12.45 10.41 -7.89
C ARG A 160 -11.19 9.59 -8.09
N MET A 161 -10.68 8.96 -7.03
CA MET A 161 -9.51 8.08 -7.07
C MET A 161 -9.85 6.76 -7.72
#